data_AF-L7KQV9-F1
#
_entry.id   AF-L7KQV9-F1
#
_cell.length_a   1.000
_cell.length_b   1.000
_cell.length_c   1.000
_cell.angle_alpha   90.00
_cell.angle_beta   90.00
_cell.angle_gamma   90.00
#
_symmetry.space_group_name_H-M   'P 1'
#
loop_
_entity.id
_entity.type
_entity.pdbx_description
1 polymer ?
#
loop_
_entity_poly.entity_id
_entity_poly.type
_entity_poly.pdbx_seq_one_letter_code
_entity_poly.pdbx_strand_id
1 'polypeptide(L)'
;MHIGFRTSGGRGEYEVVGGHTGVAAAELEGWQFYMKWPDGIVRDTGLWLDPGDSGKPRLRSVLDSPIQIGRVVSAMLLLPDPTRSLKQTPPGWPIIKAKDYAVTQVGFAPDSELSAAAEIITFVPSWIEVANSGDSDAIGVTIRWNRVVAVYALSDRIPKPVSAALKVHMDLMAAGNTVDRTLVSAVSEVIKQLAGVSNSGYVLGEDPLPVLERMAGIQSDSLEPVLPPPDELSEDEPAISARSAEEWRLAKSRGASGQKFSQLVRAAYGYRCLFCGGEFGGIDGIRSGIDAAHILAWSKHDLDKTSNGIALCKLHHWA
;
A
#
# COMPACT_ATOMS: atom_id res chain seq x y z
N MET A 1 -13.58 9.25 -3.09
CA MET A 1 -14.01 8.05 -3.85
C MET A 1 -12.96 6.97 -3.74
N HIS A 2 -13.31 5.69 -3.91
CA HIS A 2 -12.34 4.59 -4.00
C HIS A 2 -12.89 3.45 -4.85
N ILE A 3 -12.01 2.57 -5.32
CA ILE A 3 -12.38 1.29 -5.92
C ILE A 3 -12.36 0.23 -4.82
N GLY A 4 -13.48 -0.46 -4.60
CA GLY A 4 -13.67 -1.45 -3.54
C GLY A 4 -13.88 -2.86 -4.08
N PHE A 5 -13.38 -3.85 -3.36
CA PHE A 5 -13.50 -5.27 -3.68
C PHE A 5 -14.71 -5.91 -3.00
N ARG A 6 -15.51 -6.66 -3.75
CA ARG A 6 -16.71 -7.35 -3.26
C ARG A 6 -16.58 -8.86 -3.41
N THR A 7 -16.93 -9.58 -2.34
CA THR A 7 -16.90 -11.04 -2.30
C THR A 7 -18.31 -11.65 -2.37
N SER A 8 -18.87 -11.82 -3.57
CA SER A 8 -20.13 -12.53 -3.78
C SER A 8 -19.90 -14.02 -4.01
N GLY A 9 -19.66 -14.78 -2.93
CA GLY A 9 -19.69 -16.27 -2.94
C GLY A 9 -18.64 -17.01 -3.78
N GLY A 10 -17.77 -16.30 -4.51
CA GLY A 10 -16.77 -16.87 -5.40
C GLY A 10 -15.61 -15.89 -5.67
N ARG A 11 -15.20 -15.77 -6.94
CA ARG A 11 -14.11 -14.88 -7.37
C ARG A 11 -14.58 -13.42 -7.29
N GLY A 12 -13.98 -12.62 -6.43
CA GLY A 12 -14.45 -11.25 -6.17
C GLY A 12 -14.34 -10.31 -7.37
N GLU A 13 -15.12 -9.25 -7.32
CA GLU A 13 -15.24 -8.20 -8.34
C GLU A 13 -14.95 -6.83 -7.73
N TYR A 14 -14.66 -5.85 -8.58
CA TYR A 14 -14.41 -4.47 -8.16
C TYR A 14 -15.59 -3.57 -8.52
N GLU A 15 -15.90 -2.62 -7.66
CA GLU A 15 -16.88 -1.56 -7.88
C GLU A 15 -16.30 -0.22 -7.43
N VAL A 16 -16.89 0.88 -7.87
CA VAL A 16 -16.50 2.22 -7.45
C VAL A 16 -17.45 2.67 -6.35
N VAL A 17 -16.92 3.24 -5.27
CA VAL A 17 -17.68 3.55 -4.06
C VAL A 17 -17.39 4.98 -3.60
N GLY A 18 -18.45 5.64 -3.12
CA GLY A 18 -18.42 7.00 -2.59
C GLY A 18 -18.60 8.07 -3.66
N GLY A 19 -18.16 9.28 -3.35
CA GLY A 19 -18.18 10.43 -4.27
C GLY A 19 -16.82 11.14 -4.35
N HIS A 20 -16.66 11.95 -5.39
CA HIS A 20 -15.49 12.79 -5.63
C HIS A 20 -15.96 14.09 -6.25
N THR A 21 -15.53 15.23 -5.69
CA THR A 21 -15.87 16.58 -6.20
C THR A 21 -17.36 16.80 -6.53
N GLY A 22 -18.26 16.19 -5.76
CA GLY A 22 -19.72 16.31 -5.93
C GLY A 22 -20.36 15.28 -6.88
N VAL A 23 -19.57 14.45 -7.57
CA VAL A 23 -20.05 13.37 -8.43
C VAL A 23 -20.06 12.05 -7.65
N ALA A 24 -21.19 11.35 -7.67
CA ALA A 24 -21.33 10.03 -7.06
C ALA A 24 -20.84 8.92 -8.00
N ALA A 25 -20.36 7.81 -7.44
CA ALA A 25 -19.90 6.66 -8.23
C ALA A 25 -20.95 6.09 -9.20
N ALA A 26 -22.25 6.23 -8.89
CA ALA A 26 -23.35 5.77 -9.75
C ALA A 26 -23.49 6.60 -11.04
N GLU A 27 -22.96 7.83 -11.06
CA GLU A 27 -23.01 8.70 -12.25
C GLU A 27 -21.88 8.40 -13.25
N LEU A 28 -20.97 7.49 -12.91
CA LEU A 28 -19.81 7.13 -13.72
C LEU A 28 -20.06 5.89 -14.60
N GLU A 29 -21.30 5.41 -14.69
CA GLU A 29 -21.66 4.26 -15.50
C GLU A 29 -21.26 4.47 -16.97
N GLY A 30 -20.55 3.50 -17.56
CA GLY A 30 -20.00 3.59 -18.92
C GLY A 30 -18.63 4.27 -19.02
N TRP A 31 -18.15 4.93 -17.96
CA TRP A 31 -16.92 5.74 -18.05
C TRP A 31 -15.65 4.89 -18.08
N GLN A 32 -14.63 5.41 -18.76
CA GLN A 32 -13.30 4.81 -18.84
C GLN A 32 -12.37 5.32 -17.75
N PHE A 33 -11.51 4.43 -17.26
CA PHE A 33 -10.61 4.70 -16.13
C PHE A 33 -9.17 4.82 -16.61
N TYR A 34 -8.60 6.00 -16.40
CA TYR A 34 -7.19 6.30 -16.58
C TYR A 34 -6.57 6.55 -15.21
N MET A 35 -5.28 6.29 -15.09
CA MET A 35 -4.55 6.39 -13.84
C MET A 35 -3.32 7.27 -14.01
N LYS A 36 -3.29 8.36 -13.26
CA LYS A 36 -2.12 9.22 -13.13
C LYS A 36 -1.25 8.70 -12.00
N TRP A 37 -0.04 8.27 -12.33
CA TRP A 37 0.88 7.65 -11.37
C TRP A 37 1.84 8.71 -10.78
N PRO A 38 2.53 8.45 -9.66
CA PRO A 38 3.46 9.42 -9.06
C PRO A 38 4.65 9.83 -9.95
N ASP A 39 4.91 9.14 -11.05
CA ASP A 39 5.88 9.56 -12.08
C ASP A 39 5.34 10.63 -13.04
N GLY A 40 4.09 11.07 -12.84
CA GLY A 40 3.42 12.08 -13.65
C GLY A 40 2.78 11.55 -14.94
N ILE A 41 2.98 10.28 -15.27
CA ILE A 41 2.45 9.68 -16.50
C ILE A 41 1.01 9.20 -16.26
N VAL A 42 0.11 9.59 -17.16
CA VAL A 42 -1.27 9.08 -17.22
C VAL A 42 -1.30 7.83 -18.09
N ARG A 43 -1.79 6.73 -17.54
CA ARG A 43 -1.88 5.44 -18.22
C ARG A 43 -3.34 5.03 -18.38
N ASP A 44 -3.67 4.47 -19.54
CA ASP A 44 -4.91 3.73 -19.70
C ASP A 44 -4.85 2.46 -18.82
N THR A 45 -5.89 2.22 -18.04
CA THR A 45 -5.99 1.00 -17.24
C THR A 45 -6.62 -0.16 -18.01
N GLY A 46 -7.22 0.13 -19.18
CA GLY A 46 -8.05 -0.81 -19.92
C GLY A 46 -9.29 -1.23 -19.13
N LEU A 47 -9.74 -0.38 -18.20
CA LEU A 47 -10.90 -0.60 -17.35
C LEU A 47 -11.99 0.44 -17.60
N TRP A 48 -13.22 0.00 -17.45
CA TRP A 48 -14.41 0.84 -17.54
C TRP A 48 -15.43 0.40 -16.50
N LEU A 49 -16.33 1.31 -16.13
CA LEU A 49 -17.41 0.99 -15.21
C LEU A 49 -18.60 0.41 -16.00
N ASP A 50 -18.63 -0.91 -16.09
CA ASP A 50 -19.74 -1.64 -16.72
C ASP A 50 -21.02 -1.41 -15.89
N PRO A 51 -22.09 -0.82 -16.45
CA PRO A 51 -23.36 -0.63 -15.76
C PRO A 51 -23.95 -1.96 -15.26
N GLY A 52 -23.74 -3.02 -16.03
CA GLY A 52 -24.21 -4.38 -15.79
C GLY A 52 -25.74 -4.52 -15.84
N ASP A 53 -26.21 -5.64 -16.38
CA ASP A 53 -27.66 -5.93 -16.45
C ASP A 53 -28.33 -6.09 -15.07
N SER A 54 -27.53 -6.28 -14.01
CA SER A 54 -27.99 -6.51 -12.64
C SER A 54 -28.20 -5.23 -11.80
N GLY A 55 -27.95 -4.05 -12.39
CA GLY A 55 -28.10 -2.74 -11.72
C GLY A 55 -27.05 -2.44 -10.65
N LYS A 56 -25.91 -3.14 -10.68
CA LYS A 56 -24.76 -2.90 -9.79
C LYS A 56 -23.51 -2.74 -10.64
N PRO A 57 -23.04 -1.51 -10.85
CA PRO A 57 -21.90 -1.28 -11.72
C PRO A 57 -20.64 -1.99 -11.23
N ARG A 58 -19.86 -2.50 -12.17
CA ARG A 58 -18.63 -3.26 -11.93
C ARG A 58 -17.50 -2.71 -12.76
N LEU A 59 -16.34 -2.55 -12.14
CA LEU A 59 -15.13 -2.19 -12.87
C LEU A 59 -14.64 -3.43 -13.63
N ARG A 60 -14.78 -3.41 -14.96
CA ARG A 60 -14.41 -4.51 -15.86
C ARG A 60 -13.32 -4.08 -16.82
N SER A 61 -12.63 -5.06 -17.41
CA SER A 61 -11.62 -4.80 -18.43
C SER A 61 -12.18 -4.90 -19.83
N VAL A 62 -11.76 -4.00 -20.71
CA VAL A 62 -12.06 -4.00 -22.15
C VAL A 62 -10.93 -4.61 -22.98
N LEU A 63 -9.84 -5.05 -22.35
CA LEU A 63 -8.68 -5.62 -23.05
C LEU A 63 -8.96 -7.06 -23.48
N ASP A 64 -8.38 -7.48 -24.62
CA ASP A 64 -8.43 -8.86 -25.14
C ASP A 64 -8.00 -9.91 -24.10
N SER A 65 -7.05 -9.53 -23.25
CA SER A 65 -6.62 -10.30 -22.09
C SER A 65 -7.05 -9.59 -20.80
N PRO A 66 -8.23 -9.92 -20.25
CA PRO A 66 -8.77 -9.20 -19.10
C PRO A 66 -7.82 -9.20 -17.91
N ILE A 67 -7.67 -8.02 -17.32
CA ILE A 67 -6.92 -7.76 -16.07
C ILE A 67 -7.84 -7.04 -15.08
N GLN A 68 -7.53 -7.10 -13.79
CA GLN A 68 -8.28 -6.38 -12.76
C GLN A 68 -7.41 -5.30 -12.14
N ILE A 69 -8.04 -4.23 -11.64
CA ILE A 69 -7.35 -3.12 -10.99
C ILE A 69 -6.36 -3.58 -9.92
N GLY A 70 -6.73 -4.58 -9.10
CA GLY A 70 -5.83 -5.11 -8.07
C GLY A 70 -4.52 -5.67 -8.62
N ARG A 71 -4.54 -6.29 -9.81
CA ARG A 71 -3.33 -6.76 -10.50
C ARG A 71 -2.55 -5.62 -11.15
N VAL A 72 -3.26 -4.65 -11.72
CA VAL A 72 -2.66 -3.44 -12.30
C VAL A 72 -1.83 -2.70 -11.25
N VAL A 73 -2.44 -2.32 -10.12
CA VAL A 73 -1.75 -1.55 -9.07
C VAL A 73 -0.67 -2.37 -8.36
N SER A 74 -0.90 -3.67 -8.13
CA SER A 74 0.12 -4.54 -7.51
C SER A 74 1.36 -4.66 -8.39
N ALA A 75 1.20 -4.85 -9.70
CA ALA A 75 2.32 -4.96 -10.62
C ALA A 75 3.12 -3.65 -10.72
N MET A 76 2.45 -2.50 -10.75
CA MET A 76 3.12 -1.19 -10.74
C MET A 76 3.87 -0.92 -9.43
N LEU A 77 3.39 -1.44 -8.31
CA LEU A 77 4.04 -1.34 -6.99
C LEU A 77 5.11 -2.42 -6.75
N LEU A 78 5.44 -3.25 -7.75
CA LEU A 78 6.37 -4.37 -7.60
C LEU A 78 5.95 -5.33 -6.46
N LEU A 79 4.65 -5.62 -6.38
CA LEU A 79 4.06 -6.58 -5.45
C LEU A 79 3.77 -7.92 -6.17
N PRO A 80 3.87 -9.06 -5.47
CA PRO A 80 3.49 -10.37 -6.02
C PRO A 80 2.06 -10.41 -6.56
N ASP A 81 1.77 -11.31 -7.52
CA ASP A 81 0.43 -11.33 -8.15
C ASP A 81 -0.68 -11.70 -7.13
N PRO A 82 -1.68 -10.84 -6.90
CA PRO A 82 -2.76 -11.11 -5.96
C PRO A 82 -3.75 -12.18 -6.47
N THR A 83 -4.56 -12.68 -5.56
CA THR A 83 -5.74 -13.49 -5.85
C THR A 83 -7.01 -12.65 -5.92
N ARG A 84 -8.06 -13.26 -6.47
CA ARG A 84 -9.44 -12.75 -6.39
C ARG A 84 -10.30 -13.57 -5.41
N SER A 85 -9.72 -14.54 -4.73
CA SER A 85 -10.43 -15.41 -3.79
C SER A 85 -10.01 -15.09 -2.36
N LEU A 86 -10.32 -13.88 -1.87
CA LEU A 86 -9.94 -13.42 -0.53
C LEU A 86 -10.35 -14.41 0.59
N LYS A 87 -11.50 -15.08 0.46
CA LYS A 87 -11.93 -16.08 1.46
C LYS A 87 -11.07 -17.34 1.48
N GLN A 88 -10.31 -17.61 0.42
CA GLN A 88 -9.46 -18.80 0.27
C GLN A 88 -8.00 -18.53 0.67
N THR A 89 -7.64 -17.28 0.96
CA THR A 89 -6.27 -16.95 1.35
C THR A 89 -5.98 -17.41 2.78
N PRO A 90 -4.76 -17.87 3.10
CA PRO A 90 -4.36 -18.16 4.47
C PRO A 90 -4.48 -16.92 5.36
N PRO A 91 -4.97 -17.03 6.60
CA PRO A 91 -4.91 -15.94 7.57
C PRO A 91 -3.48 -15.80 8.14
N GLY A 92 -3.16 -14.66 8.74
CA GLY A 92 -1.88 -14.44 9.41
C GLY A 92 -0.82 -13.81 8.53
N TRP A 93 0.43 -13.85 9.01
CA TRP A 93 1.57 -13.17 8.39
C TRP A 93 2.47 -14.12 7.59
N PRO A 94 3.12 -13.63 6.52
CA PRO A 94 2.95 -12.29 5.93
C PRO A 94 1.65 -12.16 5.13
N ILE A 95 1.05 -10.97 5.14
CA ILE A 95 -0.14 -10.69 4.32
C ILE A 95 0.21 -10.80 2.84
N ILE A 96 1.28 -10.12 2.41
CA ILE A 96 1.67 -10.05 1.00
C ILE A 96 2.49 -11.29 0.62
N LYS A 97 1.79 -12.26 0.04
CA LYS A 97 2.41 -13.41 -0.61
C LYS A 97 1.65 -13.80 -1.88
N ALA A 98 2.35 -14.17 -2.94
CA ALA A 98 1.78 -14.46 -4.25
C ALA A 98 0.55 -15.39 -4.13
N LYS A 99 -0.60 -14.93 -4.64
CA LYS A 99 -1.92 -15.62 -4.57
C LYS A 99 -2.54 -15.81 -3.18
N ASP A 100 -1.87 -15.37 -2.12
CA ASP A 100 -2.34 -15.47 -0.74
C ASP A 100 -2.89 -14.14 -0.19
N TYR A 101 -3.08 -13.12 -1.05
CA TYR A 101 -3.73 -11.86 -0.69
C TYR A 101 -4.54 -11.28 -1.84
N ALA A 102 -5.45 -10.37 -1.54
CA ALA A 102 -6.16 -9.55 -2.53
C ALA A 102 -5.93 -8.06 -2.24
N VAL A 103 -5.98 -7.24 -3.29
CA VAL A 103 -6.15 -5.79 -3.13
C VAL A 103 -7.63 -5.53 -2.92
N THR A 104 -8.02 -5.09 -1.72
CA THR A 104 -9.42 -4.90 -1.34
C THR A 104 -9.92 -3.49 -1.61
N GLN A 105 -9.04 -2.49 -1.58
CA GLN A 105 -9.38 -1.11 -1.86
C GLN A 105 -8.25 -0.38 -2.61
N VAL A 106 -8.62 0.58 -3.47
CA VAL A 106 -7.71 1.54 -4.10
C VAL A 106 -8.31 2.93 -3.91
N GLY A 107 -7.67 3.74 -3.06
CA GLY A 107 -8.12 5.09 -2.71
C GLY A 107 -7.76 6.12 -3.78
N PHE A 108 -8.66 7.07 -4.02
CA PHE A 108 -8.40 8.19 -4.93
C PHE A 108 -7.93 9.40 -4.13
N ALA A 109 -6.85 10.03 -4.58
CA ALA A 109 -6.37 11.28 -4.05
C ALA A 109 -7.28 12.46 -4.48
N PRO A 110 -7.27 13.58 -3.73
CA PRO A 110 -8.12 14.74 -4.00
C PRO A 110 -7.95 15.36 -5.41
N ASP A 111 -6.76 15.23 -5.99
CA ASP A 111 -6.38 15.73 -7.31
C ASP A 111 -6.78 14.78 -8.47
N SER A 112 -7.60 13.76 -8.19
CA SER A 112 -8.24 12.95 -9.24
C SER A 112 -9.22 13.81 -10.05
N GLU A 113 -9.19 13.67 -11.37
CA GLU A 113 -9.94 14.50 -12.31
C GLU A 113 -11.05 13.71 -13.00
N LEU A 114 -12.24 14.31 -13.12
CA LEU A 114 -13.39 13.74 -13.82
C LEU A 114 -13.75 14.64 -15.00
N SER A 115 -13.84 14.05 -16.20
CA SER A 115 -14.25 14.74 -17.42
C SER A 115 -15.57 14.19 -17.93
N ALA A 116 -16.67 14.87 -17.60
CA ALA A 116 -18.01 14.46 -18.03
C ALA A 116 -18.19 14.52 -19.56
N ALA A 117 -17.55 15.49 -20.23
CA ALA A 117 -17.62 15.62 -21.68
C ALA A 117 -16.92 14.47 -22.42
N ALA A 118 -15.95 13.82 -21.78
CA ALA A 118 -15.18 12.72 -22.35
C ALA A 118 -15.54 11.36 -21.75
N GLU A 119 -16.46 11.31 -20.76
CA GLU A 119 -16.81 10.11 -20.00
C GLU A 119 -15.58 9.37 -19.45
N ILE A 120 -14.62 10.14 -18.95
CA ILE A 120 -13.32 9.65 -18.46
C ILE A 120 -13.09 10.12 -17.02
N ILE A 121 -12.57 9.19 -16.22
CA ILE A 121 -11.94 9.50 -14.94
C ILE A 121 -10.43 9.28 -15.02
N THR A 122 -9.66 10.28 -14.62
CA THR A 122 -8.21 10.16 -14.41
C THR A 122 -7.96 10.20 -12.91
N PHE A 123 -7.89 9.03 -12.28
CA PHE A 123 -7.68 8.95 -10.84
C PHE A 123 -6.18 8.93 -10.49
N VAL A 124 -5.85 9.54 -9.35
CA VAL A 124 -4.53 9.46 -8.73
C VAL A 124 -4.65 8.51 -7.55
N PRO A 125 -4.01 7.32 -7.57
CA PRO A 125 -4.11 6.37 -6.47
C PRO A 125 -3.26 6.84 -5.30
N SER A 126 -3.88 7.06 -4.13
CA SER A 126 -3.18 7.51 -2.92
C SER A 126 -2.68 6.34 -2.06
N TRP A 127 -3.54 5.33 -1.87
CA TRP A 127 -3.25 4.14 -1.09
C TRP A 127 -3.97 2.92 -1.67
N ILE A 128 -3.47 1.74 -1.33
CA ILE A 128 -4.18 0.47 -1.53
C ILE A 128 -4.32 -0.27 -0.20
N GLU A 129 -5.41 -1.00 -0.02
CA GLU A 129 -5.53 -1.97 1.06
C GLU A 129 -5.24 -3.37 0.50
N VAL A 130 -4.33 -4.08 1.14
CA VAL A 130 -4.01 -5.48 0.87
C VAL A 130 -4.52 -6.32 2.03
N ALA A 131 -5.18 -7.42 1.73
CA ALA A 131 -5.74 -8.27 2.77
C ALA A 131 -5.66 -9.76 2.41
N ASN A 132 -5.59 -10.58 3.45
CA ASN A 132 -5.92 -12.00 3.41
C ASN A 132 -7.18 -12.25 4.25
N SER A 133 -7.48 -13.51 4.60
CA SER A 133 -8.73 -13.85 5.27
C SER A 133 -8.77 -13.44 6.74
N GLY A 134 -7.61 -13.17 7.36
CA GLY A 134 -7.49 -12.80 8.77
C GLY A 134 -7.04 -11.36 8.99
N ASP A 135 -6.20 -10.83 8.11
CA ASP A 135 -5.46 -9.59 8.31
C ASP A 135 -5.52 -8.68 7.08
N SER A 136 -5.35 -7.38 7.32
CA SER A 136 -5.26 -6.35 6.28
C SER A 136 -4.19 -5.33 6.64
N ASP A 137 -3.62 -4.69 5.62
CA ASP A 137 -2.66 -3.60 5.74
C ASP A 137 -2.87 -2.58 4.63
N ALA A 138 -2.47 -1.33 4.89
CA ALA A 138 -2.54 -0.26 3.89
C ALA A 138 -1.14 0.07 3.37
N ILE A 139 -1.04 0.35 2.07
CA ILE A 139 0.21 0.73 1.41
C ILE A 139 -0.01 2.10 0.76
N GLY A 140 0.75 3.10 1.19
CA GLY A 140 0.81 4.40 0.52
C GLY A 140 1.50 4.29 -0.83
N VAL A 141 0.82 4.66 -1.92
CA VAL A 141 1.29 4.45 -3.30
C VAL A 141 2.55 5.25 -3.58
N THR A 142 2.55 6.55 -3.29
CA THR A 142 3.72 7.42 -3.51
C THR A 142 4.93 6.96 -2.70
N ILE A 143 4.73 6.58 -1.44
CA ILE A 143 5.81 6.12 -0.55
C ILE A 143 6.41 4.81 -1.10
N ARG A 144 5.56 3.82 -1.40
CA ARG A 144 6.00 2.53 -1.94
C ARG A 144 6.65 2.69 -3.31
N TRP A 145 6.16 3.57 -4.17
CA TRP A 145 6.75 3.86 -5.47
C TRP A 145 8.14 4.50 -5.37
N ASN A 146 8.33 5.47 -4.48
CA ASN A 146 9.64 6.09 -4.28
C ASN A 146 10.70 5.07 -3.86
N ARG A 147 10.32 4.08 -3.05
CA ARG A 147 11.20 2.96 -2.68
C ARG A 147 11.55 2.07 -3.88
N VAL A 148 10.58 1.80 -4.77
CA VAL A 148 10.83 1.06 -6.03
C VAL A 148 11.81 1.84 -6.92
N VAL A 149 11.60 3.15 -7.09
CA VAL A 149 12.48 4.02 -7.89
C VAL A 149 13.89 4.05 -7.30
N ALA A 150 14.04 4.09 -5.98
CA ALA A 150 15.34 4.02 -5.32
C ALA A 150 16.07 2.70 -5.64
N VAL A 151 15.34 1.58 -5.66
CA VAL A 151 15.88 0.27 -6.07
C VAL A 151 16.29 0.28 -7.56
N TYR A 152 15.49 0.89 -8.45
CA TYR A 152 15.88 1.01 -9.86
C TYR A 152 17.20 1.75 -10.03
N ALA A 153 17.35 2.91 -9.36
CA ALA A 153 18.54 3.75 -9.44
C ALA A 153 19.82 3.02 -8.97
N LEU A 154 19.67 2.02 -8.10
CA LEU A 154 20.76 1.23 -7.54
C LEU A 154 20.76 -0.22 -8.03
N SER A 155 20.02 -0.52 -9.10
CA SER A 155 19.84 -1.89 -9.62
C SER A 155 21.15 -2.54 -10.08
N ASP A 156 22.17 -1.76 -10.43
CA ASP A 156 23.50 -2.29 -10.79
C ASP A 156 24.28 -2.88 -9.60
N ARG A 157 23.87 -2.60 -8.36
CA ARG A 157 24.42 -3.22 -7.14
C ARG A 157 23.81 -4.59 -6.84
N ILE A 158 22.69 -4.91 -7.49
CA ILE A 158 21.95 -6.16 -7.30
C ILE A 158 22.52 -7.23 -8.26
N PRO A 159 22.54 -8.52 -7.90
CA PRO A 159 22.96 -9.60 -8.79
C PRO A 159 22.31 -9.53 -10.18
N LYS A 160 23.13 -9.73 -11.21
CA LYS A 160 22.77 -9.53 -12.62
C LYS A 160 21.42 -10.13 -13.05
N PRO A 161 21.06 -11.38 -12.67
CA PRO A 161 19.77 -11.94 -13.08
C PRO A 161 18.57 -11.15 -12.57
N VAL A 162 18.64 -10.68 -11.31
CA VAL A 162 17.59 -9.88 -10.68
C VAL A 162 17.60 -8.45 -11.25
N SER A 163 18.78 -7.85 -11.41
CA SER A 163 18.94 -6.52 -12.02
C SER A 163 18.38 -6.47 -13.44
N ALA A 164 18.61 -7.49 -14.26
CA ALA A 164 18.04 -7.59 -15.61
C ALA A 164 16.51 -7.65 -15.58
N ALA A 165 15.92 -8.45 -14.68
CA ALA A 165 14.46 -8.51 -14.52
C ALA A 165 13.87 -7.18 -14.02
N LEU A 166 14.57 -6.48 -13.12
CA LEU A 166 14.17 -5.14 -12.65
C LEU A 166 14.19 -4.11 -13.77
N LYS A 167 15.20 -4.16 -14.66
CA LYS A 167 15.29 -3.26 -15.81
C LYS A 167 14.12 -3.45 -16.77
N VAL A 168 13.69 -4.69 -17.01
CA VAL A 168 12.46 -4.96 -17.79
C VAL A 168 11.23 -4.31 -17.15
N HIS A 169 11.07 -4.44 -15.83
CA HIS A 169 9.95 -3.80 -15.12
C HIS A 169 10.03 -2.27 -15.18
N MET A 170 11.22 -1.69 -14.99
CA MET A 170 11.48 -0.26 -15.10
C MET A 170 11.17 0.28 -16.50
N ASP A 171 11.61 -0.41 -17.56
CA ASP A 171 11.39 0.00 -18.95
C ASP A 171 9.89 -0.02 -19.31
N LEU A 172 9.16 -1.03 -18.84
CA LEU A 172 7.71 -1.11 -19.02
C LEU A 172 6.98 0.04 -18.30
N MET A 173 7.42 0.41 -17.09
CA MET A 173 6.89 1.55 -16.37
C MET A 173 7.19 2.86 -17.11
N ALA A 174 8.43 3.06 -17.56
CA ALA A 174 8.86 4.27 -18.28
C ALA A 174 8.17 4.44 -19.64
N ALA A 175 7.81 3.35 -20.31
CA ALA A 175 7.11 3.39 -21.59
C ALA A 175 5.71 4.03 -21.50
N GLY A 176 5.07 4.02 -20.32
CA GLY A 176 3.78 4.68 -20.11
C GLY A 176 2.58 4.03 -20.82
N ASN A 177 2.75 2.82 -21.36
CA ASN A 177 1.69 2.08 -22.05
C ASN A 177 0.61 1.56 -21.07
N THR A 178 -0.51 1.08 -21.62
CA THR A 178 -1.56 0.37 -20.88
C THR A 178 -0.98 -0.77 -20.05
N VAL A 179 -1.40 -0.87 -18.79
CA VAL A 179 -0.88 -1.90 -17.88
C VAL A 179 -1.59 -3.23 -18.12
N ASP A 180 -0.83 -4.23 -18.53
CA ASP A 180 -1.33 -5.54 -18.93
C ASP A 180 -0.62 -6.70 -18.20
N ARG A 181 -0.77 -7.92 -18.72
CA ARG A 181 -0.13 -9.13 -18.18
C ARG A 181 1.39 -9.15 -18.36
N THR A 182 1.94 -8.32 -19.24
CA THR A 182 3.39 -8.20 -19.47
C THR A 182 4.06 -7.64 -18.23
N LEU A 183 3.50 -6.59 -17.62
CA LEU A 183 4.02 -6.02 -16.38
C LEU A 183 3.92 -7.03 -15.21
N VAL A 184 2.81 -7.76 -15.10
CA VAL A 184 2.63 -8.83 -14.10
C VAL A 184 3.70 -9.93 -14.26
N SER A 185 4.02 -10.28 -15.51
CA SER A 185 5.05 -11.28 -15.83
C SER A 185 6.45 -10.78 -15.47
N ALA A 186 6.74 -9.50 -15.70
CA ALA A 186 8.01 -8.88 -15.30
C ALA A 186 8.22 -8.94 -13.78
N VAL A 187 7.19 -8.63 -12.97
CA VAL A 187 7.28 -8.77 -11.50
C VAL A 187 7.48 -10.23 -11.09
N SER A 188 6.77 -11.15 -11.75
CA SER A 188 6.91 -12.59 -11.48
C SER A 188 8.34 -13.09 -11.76
N GLU A 189 8.97 -12.55 -12.82
CA GLU A 189 10.36 -12.85 -13.15
C GLU A 189 11.33 -12.26 -12.12
N VAL A 190 11.11 -11.03 -11.64
CA VAL A 190 11.91 -10.44 -10.53
C VAL A 190 11.87 -11.35 -9.30
N ILE A 191 10.68 -11.78 -8.88
CA ILE A 191 10.48 -12.67 -7.73
C ILE A 191 11.21 -14.00 -7.92
N LYS A 192 11.10 -14.60 -9.11
CA LYS A 192 11.76 -15.87 -9.44
C LYS A 192 13.28 -15.73 -9.41
N GLN A 193 13.84 -14.69 -10.03
CA GLN A 193 15.28 -14.46 -10.04
C GLN A 193 15.80 -14.17 -8.64
N LEU A 194 15.06 -13.41 -7.82
CA LEU A 194 15.41 -13.10 -6.44
C LEU A 194 15.45 -14.36 -5.56
N ALA A 195 14.49 -15.28 -5.73
CA ALA A 195 14.48 -16.56 -5.05
C ALA A 195 15.63 -17.49 -5.46
N GLY A 196 16.17 -17.31 -6.67
CA GLY A 196 17.35 -18.04 -7.15
C GLY A 196 18.68 -17.54 -6.57
N VAL A 197 18.72 -16.38 -5.92
CA VAL A 197 19.94 -15.85 -5.33
C VAL A 197 20.26 -16.57 -4.01
N SER A 198 21.42 -17.22 -3.97
CA SER A 198 21.90 -17.90 -2.76
C SER A 198 22.06 -16.94 -1.59
N ASN A 199 21.61 -17.36 -0.40
CA ASN A 199 21.69 -16.59 0.85
C ASN A 199 21.01 -15.21 0.81
N SER A 200 20.04 -14.98 -0.07
CA SER A 200 19.26 -13.72 -0.11
C SER A 200 18.35 -13.55 1.12
N GLY A 201 17.99 -14.66 1.78
CA GLY A 201 16.97 -14.68 2.83
C GLY A 201 15.56 -14.37 2.31
N TYR A 202 15.35 -14.41 0.99
CA TYR A 202 14.05 -14.19 0.37
C TYR A 202 13.24 -15.49 0.33
N VAL A 203 11.98 -15.40 0.74
CA VAL A 203 11.01 -16.49 0.62
C VAL A 203 10.20 -16.28 -0.67
N LEU A 204 10.16 -17.31 -1.51
CA LEU A 204 9.48 -17.25 -2.80
C LEU A 204 8.03 -16.76 -2.66
N GLY A 205 7.71 -15.68 -3.38
CA GLY A 205 6.37 -15.13 -3.48
C GLY A 205 6.04 -14.07 -2.42
N GLU A 206 6.87 -13.82 -1.42
CA GLU A 206 6.69 -12.68 -0.50
C GLU A 206 7.01 -11.34 -1.18
N ASP A 207 6.73 -10.21 -0.52
CA ASP A 207 7.11 -8.87 -1.02
C ASP A 207 8.62 -8.83 -1.33
N PRO A 208 9.02 -8.63 -2.61
CA PRO A 208 10.44 -8.63 -2.97
C PRO A 208 11.17 -7.36 -2.53
N LEU A 209 10.46 -6.23 -2.35
CA LEU A 209 11.11 -4.93 -2.17
C LEU A 209 12.05 -4.87 -0.95
N PRO A 210 11.67 -5.34 0.26
CA PRO A 210 12.57 -5.28 1.42
C PRO A 210 13.91 -5.98 1.20
N VAL A 211 13.93 -7.07 0.42
CA VAL A 211 15.19 -7.77 0.10
C VAL A 211 15.96 -7.02 -0.97
N LEU A 212 15.28 -6.51 -2.00
CA LEU A 212 15.91 -5.71 -3.06
C LEU A 212 16.57 -4.45 -2.51
N GLU A 213 15.93 -3.76 -1.56
CA GLU A 213 16.52 -2.61 -0.86
C GLU A 213 17.80 -2.98 -0.13
N ARG A 214 17.80 -4.08 0.64
CA ARG A 214 19.02 -4.58 1.31
C ARG A 214 20.12 -4.91 0.31
N MET A 215 19.79 -5.56 -0.80
CA MET A 215 20.77 -5.92 -1.85
C MET A 215 21.33 -4.69 -2.58
N ALA A 216 20.51 -3.65 -2.76
CA ALA A 216 20.94 -2.36 -3.31
C ALA A 216 21.79 -1.53 -2.32
N GLY A 217 21.90 -1.98 -1.06
CA GLY A 217 22.53 -1.22 0.01
C GLY A 217 21.72 0.01 0.44
N ILE A 218 20.41 0.01 0.17
CA ILE A 218 19.49 1.03 0.67
C ILE A 218 19.26 0.72 2.14
N GLN A 219 20.01 1.40 3.00
CA GLN A 219 19.70 1.38 4.43
C GLN A 219 18.41 2.15 4.63
N SER A 220 17.48 1.54 5.36
CA SER A 220 16.18 2.13 5.68
C SER A 220 16.30 3.43 6.50
N ASP A 221 17.52 3.80 6.89
CA ASP A 221 17.89 5.01 7.63
C ASP A 221 18.26 6.19 6.69
N SER A 222 18.49 5.92 5.39
CA SER A 222 18.81 6.95 4.38
C SER A 222 17.58 7.55 3.66
N LEU A 223 16.39 7.13 4.09
CA LEU A 223 15.10 7.75 3.77
C LEU A 223 14.40 8.20 5.06
N GLU A 224 15.16 8.47 6.12
CA GLU A 224 14.63 9.24 7.24
C GLU A 224 14.17 10.60 6.69
N PRO A 225 12.88 10.96 6.82
CA PRO A 225 12.59 12.38 6.87
C PRO A 225 13.41 12.92 8.05
N VAL A 226 14.39 13.76 7.77
CA VAL A 226 15.04 14.58 8.79
C VAL A 226 13.90 15.20 9.59
N LEU A 227 13.87 14.96 10.90
CA LEU A 227 12.91 15.59 11.79
C LEU A 227 13.00 17.10 11.50
N PRO A 228 11.93 17.76 11.00
CA PRO A 228 11.95 19.20 10.96
C PRO A 228 12.09 19.66 12.42
N PRO A 229 12.93 20.67 12.68
CA PRO A 229 13.09 21.19 14.02
C PRO A 229 11.71 21.64 14.56
N PRO A 230 11.47 21.53 15.88
CA PRO A 230 10.12 21.69 16.47
C PRO A 230 9.42 23.02 16.19
N ASP A 231 10.14 24.01 15.69
CA ASP A 231 9.69 25.36 15.38
C ASP A 231 9.01 25.51 14.01
N GLU A 232 9.08 24.51 13.12
CA GLU A 232 8.47 24.57 11.78
C GLU A 232 7.05 23.97 11.68
N LEU A 233 6.46 23.53 12.80
CA LEU A 233 5.08 23.01 12.84
C LEU A 233 4.09 24.15 13.10
N SER A 234 3.81 24.99 12.10
CA SER A 234 2.75 26.00 12.21
C SER A 234 1.37 25.34 12.14
N GLU A 235 0.59 25.50 13.21
CA GLU A 235 -0.85 25.24 13.25
C GLU A 235 -1.57 26.35 12.47
N ASP A 236 -1.87 26.14 11.19
CA ASP A 236 -3.00 26.80 10.51
C ASP A 236 -3.21 26.20 9.10
N GLU A 237 -4.40 25.64 8.86
CA GLU A 237 -5.29 25.97 7.71
C GLU A 237 -6.40 24.93 7.46
N PRO A 238 -7.58 25.33 6.94
CA PRO A 238 -8.85 24.57 6.96
C PRO A 238 -8.98 23.47 5.89
N ALA A 239 -7.88 22.93 5.38
CA ALA A 239 -7.87 21.79 4.45
C ALA A 239 -8.03 20.42 5.15
N ILE A 240 -8.33 20.44 6.45
CA ILE A 240 -8.21 19.30 7.37
C ILE A 240 -9.28 18.23 7.12
N SER A 241 -10.45 18.50 6.56
CA SER A 241 -11.54 17.49 6.51
C SER A 241 -11.29 16.28 5.58
N ALA A 242 -10.73 16.48 4.39
CA ALA A 242 -10.49 15.38 3.44
C ALA A 242 -9.21 14.59 3.75
N ARG A 243 -8.12 15.29 4.12
CA ARG A 243 -6.88 14.68 4.60
C ARG A 243 -7.09 13.95 5.91
N SER A 244 -7.83 14.53 6.87
CA SER A 244 -8.14 13.83 8.12
C SER A 244 -8.96 12.57 7.88
N ALA A 245 -9.89 12.50 6.92
CA ALA A 245 -10.62 11.26 6.63
C ALA A 245 -9.73 10.17 5.99
N GLU A 246 -8.74 10.55 5.18
CA GLU A 246 -7.69 9.69 4.63
C GLU A 246 -6.78 9.17 5.74
N GLU A 247 -6.27 10.08 6.56
CA GLU A 247 -5.40 9.82 7.72
C GLU A 247 -6.12 9.01 8.80
N TRP A 248 -7.43 9.22 8.99
CA TRP A 248 -8.26 8.47 9.93
C TRP A 248 -8.64 7.10 9.39
N ARG A 249 -8.79 6.94 8.06
CA ARG A 249 -8.96 5.62 7.42
C ARG A 249 -7.68 4.80 7.49
N LEU A 250 -6.54 5.40 7.19
CA LEU A 250 -5.21 4.81 7.39
C LEU A 250 -5.01 4.47 8.89
N ALA A 251 -5.35 5.39 9.80
CA ALA A 251 -5.25 5.15 11.23
C ALA A 251 -6.24 4.09 11.75
N LYS A 252 -7.34 3.84 11.03
CA LYS A 252 -8.32 2.79 11.36
C LYS A 252 -8.00 1.45 10.70
N SER A 253 -7.25 1.44 9.60
CA SER A 253 -6.71 0.23 8.95
C SER A 253 -5.43 -0.30 9.64
N ARG A 254 -4.98 0.35 10.73
CA ARG A 254 -3.86 -0.02 11.63
C ARG A 254 -3.90 -1.42 12.27
N GLY A 255 -4.79 -2.30 11.81
CA GLY A 255 -5.14 -3.54 12.50
C GLY A 255 -3.93 -4.35 12.94
N ALA A 256 -3.04 -4.72 12.02
CA ALA A 256 -2.01 -5.70 12.29
C ALA A 256 -0.57 -5.13 12.34
N SER A 257 -0.20 -4.22 11.43
CA SER A 257 1.09 -3.50 11.42
C SER A 257 1.28 -2.65 12.69
N GLY A 258 0.26 -1.88 13.06
CA GLY A 258 0.24 -1.11 14.30
C GLY A 258 0.31 -1.98 15.58
N GLN A 259 -0.28 -3.18 15.55
CA GLN A 259 -0.15 -4.15 16.66
C GLN A 259 1.28 -4.67 16.80
N LYS A 260 1.91 -5.04 15.68
CA LYS A 260 3.31 -5.51 15.66
C LYS A 260 4.27 -4.41 16.12
N PHE A 261 4.12 -3.19 15.59
CA PHE A 261 4.85 -2.01 16.06
C PHE A 261 4.68 -1.82 17.58
N SER A 262 3.44 -1.84 18.06
CA SER A 262 3.16 -1.67 19.48
C SER A 262 3.79 -2.75 20.35
N GLN A 263 3.78 -4.02 19.92
CA GLN A 263 4.45 -5.10 20.62
C GLN A 263 5.97 -4.91 20.65
N LEU A 264 6.59 -4.61 19.51
CA LEU A 264 8.04 -4.44 19.40
C LEU A 264 8.55 -3.26 20.23
N VAL A 265 7.83 -2.13 20.22
CA VAL A 265 8.18 -0.96 21.04
C VAL A 265 8.06 -1.29 22.52
N ARG A 266 6.96 -1.89 22.96
CA ARG A 266 6.80 -2.27 24.37
C ARG A 266 7.89 -3.24 24.82
N ALA A 267 8.23 -4.23 23.98
CA ALA A 267 9.30 -5.16 24.26
C ALA A 267 10.68 -4.48 24.34
N ALA A 268 10.98 -3.54 23.43
CA ALA A 268 12.24 -2.80 23.42
C ALA A 268 12.45 -1.95 24.69
N TYR A 269 11.37 -1.43 25.26
CA TYR A 269 11.37 -0.69 26.51
C TYR A 269 11.13 -1.58 27.75
N GLY A 270 11.10 -2.90 27.61
CA GLY A 270 10.86 -3.82 28.71
C GLY A 270 9.54 -3.58 29.45
N TYR A 271 8.51 -3.15 28.72
CA TYR A 271 7.20 -2.76 29.26
C TYR A 271 7.27 -1.66 30.34
N ARG A 272 8.24 -0.75 30.22
CA ARG A 272 8.38 0.44 31.08
C ARG A 272 7.99 1.71 30.36
N CYS A 273 7.38 2.63 31.10
CA CYS A 273 7.18 4.00 30.64
C CYS A 273 8.53 4.73 30.57
N LEU A 274 8.83 5.39 29.46
CA LEU A 274 10.06 6.18 29.32
C LEU A 274 10.15 7.31 30.36
N PHE A 275 9.03 7.97 30.68
CA PHE A 275 9.05 9.15 31.57
C PHE A 275 9.11 8.79 33.06
N CYS A 276 8.23 7.92 33.54
CA CYS A 276 8.17 7.59 34.97
C CYS A 276 8.92 6.31 35.35
N GLY A 277 9.43 5.55 34.38
CA GLY A 277 10.12 4.28 34.62
C GLY A 277 9.24 3.13 35.13
N GLY A 278 7.96 3.39 35.37
CA GLY A 278 7.01 2.39 35.87
C GLY A 278 6.77 1.28 34.86
N GLU A 279 6.77 0.05 35.35
CA GLU A 279 6.56 -1.17 34.57
C GLU A 279 5.09 -1.59 34.67
N PHE A 280 4.41 -1.64 33.53
CA PHE A 280 2.97 -1.91 33.47
C PHE A 280 2.64 -2.87 32.32
N GLY A 281 3.25 -4.05 32.29
CA GLY A 281 3.03 -5.04 31.23
C GLY A 281 3.91 -6.28 31.38
N GLY A 282 4.07 -7.05 30.29
CA GLY A 282 4.96 -8.21 30.25
C GLY A 282 4.39 -9.52 30.80
N ILE A 283 3.11 -9.53 31.20
CA ILE A 283 2.41 -10.74 31.66
C ILE A 283 1.53 -11.27 30.53
N ASP A 284 1.71 -12.55 30.18
CA ASP A 284 0.95 -13.19 29.10
C ASP A 284 -0.56 -13.22 29.41
N GLY A 285 -1.38 -12.97 28.40
CA GLY A 285 -2.84 -12.86 28.54
C GLY A 285 -3.37 -11.59 29.24
N ILE A 286 -2.51 -10.71 29.77
CA ILE A 286 -2.92 -9.45 30.40
C ILE A 286 -2.60 -8.26 29.50
N ARG A 287 -3.58 -7.39 29.27
CA ARG A 287 -3.38 -6.16 28.49
C ARG A 287 -2.38 -5.25 29.22
N SER A 288 -1.27 -4.91 28.55
CA SER A 288 -0.29 -3.95 29.07
C SER A 288 -0.91 -2.56 29.27
N GLY A 289 -0.59 -1.94 30.40
CA GLY A 289 -0.82 -0.52 30.71
C GLY A 289 0.23 0.43 30.11
N ILE A 290 1.19 -0.10 29.35
CA ILE A 290 2.08 0.66 28.48
C ILE A 290 1.50 0.67 27.07
N ASP A 291 1.45 1.85 26.49
CA ASP A 291 1.19 2.08 25.08
C ASP A 291 2.49 2.35 24.33
N ALA A 292 2.47 2.04 23.03
CA ALA A 292 3.46 2.56 22.10
C ALA A 292 2.86 3.78 21.40
N ALA A 293 3.59 4.88 21.41
CA ALA A 293 3.28 6.07 20.61
C ALA A 293 4.37 6.26 19.56
N HIS A 294 4.02 6.93 18.46
CA HIS A 294 5.01 7.34 17.47
C HIS A 294 5.61 8.68 17.85
N ILE A 295 6.92 8.83 17.70
CA ILE A 295 7.63 10.11 17.89
C ILE A 295 7.29 11.03 16.71
N LEU A 296 7.42 10.52 15.48
CA LEU A 296 6.88 11.17 14.28
C LEU A 296 5.46 10.72 14.01
N ALA A 297 4.59 11.68 13.65
CA ALA A 297 3.23 11.40 13.25
C ALA A 297 3.19 10.35 12.13
N TRP A 298 2.68 9.17 12.46
CA TRP A 298 2.54 8.05 11.53
C TRP A 298 1.76 8.44 10.26
N SER A 299 0.75 9.33 10.39
CA SER A 299 -0.06 9.83 9.27
C SER A 299 0.74 10.53 8.17
N LYS A 300 1.92 11.07 8.49
CA LYS A 300 2.78 11.78 7.52
C LYS A 300 3.94 10.94 6.99
N HIS A 301 4.34 9.89 7.72
CA HIS A 301 5.61 9.20 7.46
C HIS A 301 5.50 7.67 7.34
N ASP A 302 4.38 7.07 7.74
CA ASP A 302 4.15 5.60 7.66
C ASP A 302 5.29 4.76 8.28
N LEU A 303 5.82 5.23 9.41
CA LEU A 303 7.00 4.67 10.07
C LEU A 303 6.64 3.79 11.27
N ASP A 304 6.20 2.56 11.00
CA ASP A 304 6.01 1.50 12.00
C ASP A 304 7.33 0.75 12.32
N LYS A 305 8.37 1.51 12.64
CA LYS A 305 9.67 0.98 13.10
C LYS A 305 9.86 1.23 14.59
N THR A 306 10.41 0.25 15.31
CA THR A 306 10.67 0.35 16.75
C THR A 306 11.46 1.61 17.15
N SER A 307 12.37 2.10 16.30
CA SER A 307 13.15 3.32 16.52
C SER A 307 12.33 4.61 16.49
N ASN A 308 11.18 4.62 15.81
CA ASN A 308 10.21 5.73 15.82
C ASN A 308 9.17 5.58 16.95
N GLY A 309 9.33 4.58 17.82
CA GLY A 309 8.39 4.28 18.88
C GLY A 309 8.89 4.70 20.26
N ILE A 310 7.98 5.25 21.05
CA ILE A 310 8.18 5.57 22.46
C ILE A 310 7.17 4.78 23.31
N ALA A 311 7.62 4.22 24.43
CA ALA A 311 6.78 3.48 25.36
C ALA A 311 6.30 4.38 26.50
N LEU A 312 4.98 4.55 26.66
CA LEU A 312 4.37 5.49 27.61
C LEU A 312 3.28 4.80 28.43
N CYS A 313 3.19 5.07 29.73
CA CYS A 313 2.00 4.66 30.47
C CYS A 313 0.81 5.53 30.10
N LYS A 314 -0.41 5.05 30.38
CA LYS A 314 -1.66 5.77 30.08
C LYS A 314 -1.71 7.21 30.63
N LEU A 315 -1.02 7.51 31.73
CA LEU A 315 -0.98 8.87 32.27
C LEU A 315 -0.09 9.79 31.46
N HIS A 316 1.11 9.35 31.10
CA HIS A 316 2.07 10.17 30.33
C HIS A 316 1.79 10.20 28.84
N HIS A 317 1.03 9.23 28.32
CA HIS A 317 0.64 9.21 26.92
C HIS A 317 -0.44 10.25 26.60
N TRP A 318 -1.20 10.71 27.61
CA TRP A 318 -2.31 11.65 27.47
C TRP A 318 -2.08 12.96 28.22
N ALA A 319 -0.88 13.17 28.76
CA ALA A 319 -0.43 14.41 29.40
C ALA A 319 0.06 15.41 28.34
#